data_AF-A0A4Y2V5X5-F1
#
_entry.id   AF-A0A4Y2V5X5-F1
#
_cell.length_a   1.000
_cell.length_b   1.000
_cell.length_c   1.000
_cell.angle_alpha   90.00
_cell.angle_beta   90.00
_cell.angle_gamma   90.00
#
_symmetry.space_group_name_H-M   'P 1'
#
loop_
_entity.id
_entity.type
_entity.pdbx_description
1 polymer ?
#
loop_
_entity_poly.entity_id
_entity_poly.type
_entity_poly.pdbx_seq_one_letter_code
_entity_poly.pdbx_strand_id
1 'polypeptide(L)'
;MVNARLVYILETNKWLPPFQSGFRRGRSTLDNILRLETSIREAFVILNKSDEFPPWKDISLSFIDVFERWYKSTTHNLVYQSMFYYYRQQFSGYEPVFTDGSKADNLVGTAVVIRNSIVSGRLHEFCFVFISEIYAIYSALVKIADGDYENIIIYSDSKSAIEALRSVSPFKPPYSAEVC
;
A
#
# COMPACT_ATOMS: atom_id res chain seq x y z
N MET A 1 -38.81 -10.44 1.76
CA MET A 1 -39.54 -10.68 0.48
C MET A 1 -39.26 -9.60 -0.58
N VAL A 2 -39.18 -8.32 -0.21
CA VAL A 2 -38.89 -7.19 -1.13
C VAL A 2 -37.49 -7.28 -1.77
N ASN A 3 -36.44 -7.52 -0.97
CA ASN A 3 -35.06 -7.60 -1.49
C ASN A 3 -34.86 -8.68 -2.56
N ALA A 4 -35.52 -9.83 -2.45
CA ALA A 4 -35.38 -10.90 -3.45
C ALA A 4 -35.96 -10.50 -4.81
N ARG A 5 -37.11 -9.80 -4.82
CA ARG A 5 -37.73 -9.30 -6.05
C ARG A 5 -36.92 -8.14 -6.64
N LEU A 6 -36.38 -7.27 -5.79
CA LEU A 6 -35.50 -6.18 -6.22
C LEU A 6 -34.23 -6.74 -6.87
N VAL A 7 -33.54 -7.69 -6.23
CA VAL A 7 -32.33 -8.33 -6.75
C VAL A 7 -32.59 -9.02 -8.09
N TYR A 8 -33.71 -9.75 -8.23
CA TYR A 8 -34.11 -10.37 -9.49
C TYR A 8 -34.26 -9.34 -10.63
N ILE A 9 -34.92 -8.20 -10.37
CA ILE A 9 -35.09 -7.12 -11.35
C ILE A 9 -33.72 -6.51 -11.72
N LEU A 10 -32.87 -6.27 -10.73
CA LEU A 10 -31.54 -5.71 -10.94
C LEU A 10 -30.63 -6.65 -11.75
N GLU A 11 -30.72 -7.96 -11.54
CA GLU A 11 -29.99 -8.98 -12.30
C GLU A 11 -30.53 -9.12 -13.73
N THR A 12 -31.85 -9.13 -13.89
CA THR A 12 -32.51 -9.25 -15.21
C THR A 12 -32.14 -8.07 -16.12
N ASN A 13 -32.06 -6.87 -15.56
CA ASN A 13 -31.67 -5.66 -16.29
C ASN A 13 -30.14 -5.45 -16.38
N LYS A 14 -29.32 -6.39 -15.87
CA LYS A 14 -27.84 -6.28 -15.81
C LYS A 14 -27.34 -5.01 -15.08
N TRP A 15 -28.10 -4.49 -14.12
CA TRP A 15 -27.73 -3.31 -13.34
C TRP A 15 -26.81 -3.62 -12.16
N LEU A 16 -26.64 -4.91 -11.83
CA LEU A 16 -25.60 -5.36 -10.90
C LEU A 16 -24.40 -5.88 -11.69
N PRO A 17 -23.19 -5.32 -11.51
CA PRO A 17 -21.96 -5.85 -12.06
C PRO A 17 -21.81 -7.36 -11.73
N PRO A 18 -21.30 -8.19 -12.65
CA PRO A 18 -21.19 -9.63 -12.44
C PRO A 18 -20.27 -10.02 -11.29
N PHE A 19 -19.45 -9.08 -10.81
CA PHE A 19 -18.49 -9.22 -9.72
C PHE A 19 -18.97 -8.59 -8.39
N GLN A 20 -20.11 -7.89 -8.39
CA GLN A 20 -20.64 -7.30 -7.16
C GLN A 20 -21.02 -8.41 -6.18
N SER A 21 -20.48 -8.29 -4.97
CA SER A 21 -20.74 -9.19 -3.84
C SER A 21 -21.49 -8.41 -2.76
N GLY A 22 -22.31 -9.10 -1.98
CA GLY A 22 -23.41 -8.48 -1.23
C GLY A 22 -24.66 -8.38 -2.10
N PHE A 23 -25.83 -8.57 -1.48
CA PHE A 23 -27.17 -8.60 -2.12
C PHE A 23 -27.47 -9.80 -3.03
N ARG A 24 -26.51 -10.68 -3.33
CA ARG A 24 -26.75 -11.95 -4.05
C ARG A 24 -26.68 -13.16 -3.10
N ARG A 25 -27.57 -14.13 -3.30
CA ARG A 25 -27.59 -15.37 -2.51
C ARG A 25 -26.27 -16.14 -2.73
N GLY A 26 -25.53 -16.41 -1.66
CA GLY A 26 -24.24 -17.13 -1.74
C GLY A 26 -23.04 -16.30 -2.17
N ARG A 27 -23.15 -14.95 -2.20
CA ARG A 27 -22.00 -14.05 -2.37
C ARG A 27 -22.01 -13.01 -1.27
N SER A 28 -21.62 -13.43 -0.07
CA SER A 28 -21.50 -12.51 1.05
C SER A 28 -20.33 -11.56 0.81
N THR A 29 -20.45 -10.32 1.28
CA THR A 29 -19.30 -9.41 1.36
C THR A 29 -18.19 -9.99 2.25
N LEU A 30 -18.56 -10.84 3.22
CA LEU A 30 -17.62 -11.60 4.05
C LEU A 30 -16.77 -12.58 3.25
N ASP A 31 -17.31 -13.21 2.21
CA ASP A 31 -16.56 -14.21 1.43
C ASP A 31 -15.40 -13.53 0.68
N ASN A 32 -15.63 -12.32 0.19
CA ASN A 32 -14.56 -11.51 -0.38
C ASN A 32 -13.54 -11.13 0.69
N ILE A 33 -13.98 -10.59 1.83
CA ILE A 33 -13.08 -10.21 2.93
C ILE A 33 -12.22 -11.40 3.37
N LEU A 34 -12.82 -12.58 3.56
CA LEU A 34 -12.11 -13.81 3.91
C LEU A 34 -11.14 -14.25 2.81
N ARG A 35 -11.54 -14.18 1.54
CA ARG A 35 -10.67 -14.52 0.41
C ARG A 35 -9.47 -13.58 0.33
N LEU A 36 -9.64 -12.31 0.71
CA LEU A 36 -8.59 -11.29 0.72
C LEU A 36 -7.65 -11.46 1.90
N GLU A 37 -8.19 -11.67 3.10
CA GLU A 37 -7.41 -12.02 4.28
C GLU A 37 -6.58 -13.28 3.99
N THR A 38 -7.19 -14.29 3.38
CA THR A 38 -6.52 -15.54 3.00
C THR A 38 -5.42 -15.26 1.96
N SER A 39 -5.69 -14.47 0.93
CA SER A 39 -4.69 -14.11 -0.09
C SER A 39 -3.51 -13.31 0.50
N ILE A 40 -3.78 -12.43 1.46
CA ILE A 40 -2.75 -11.67 2.20
C ILE A 40 -1.92 -12.63 3.06
N ARG A 41 -2.58 -13.50 3.83
CA ARG A 41 -1.89 -14.52 4.65
C ARG A 41 -1.06 -15.47 3.80
N GLU A 42 -1.58 -15.91 2.66
CA GLU A 42 -0.87 -16.75 1.70
C GLU A 42 0.31 -16.01 1.09
N ALA A 43 0.16 -14.75 0.71
CA ALA A 43 1.29 -13.93 0.23
C ALA A 43 2.38 -13.80 1.30
N PHE A 44 2.02 -13.53 2.56
CA PHE A 44 2.99 -13.52 3.66
C PHE A 44 3.63 -14.89 3.91
N VAL A 45 2.88 -15.99 3.75
CA VAL A 45 3.43 -17.36 3.86
C VAL A 45 4.37 -17.69 2.69
N ILE A 46 4.06 -17.21 1.48
CA ILE A 46 4.93 -17.35 0.30
C ILE A 46 6.22 -16.54 0.49
N LEU A 47 6.11 -15.32 1.01
CA LEU A 47 7.25 -14.48 1.38
C LEU A 47 8.09 -15.07 2.53
N ASN A 48 7.48 -15.90 3.39
CA ASN A 48 8.18 -16.66 4.43
C ASN A 48 8.71 -18.03 3.96
N LYS A 49 8.37 -18.47 2.75
CA LYS A 49 8.84 -19.75 2.16
C LYS A 49 10.10 -19.58 1.32
N SER A 50 10.43 -18.37 0.89
CA SER A 50 11.79 -18.06 0.49
C SER A 50 12.63 -17.99 1.77
N ASP A 51 13.41 -19.04 2.04
CA ASP A 51 14.45 -19.10 3.10
C ASP A 51 15.59 -18.08 2.88
N GLU A 52 15.40 -17.08 2.01
CA GLU A 52 16.22 -15.89 1.96
C GLU A 52 15.63 -14.88 2.94
N PHE A 53 16.34 -14.72 4.06
CA PHE A 53 16.10 -13.78 5.14
C PHE A 53 15.25 -12.56 4.71
N PRO A 54 14.13 -12.27 5.39
CA PRO A 54 13.31 -11.15 5.01
C PRO A 54 14.14 -9.85 5.05
N PRO A 55 14.21 -9.06 3.97
CA PRO A 55 15.08 -7.89 3.89
C PRO A 55 14.80 -6.83 4.96
N TRP A 56 13.66 -6.93 5.65
CA TRP A 56 13.25 -6.03 6.73
C TRP A 56 13.78 -6.40 8.13
N LYS A 57 14.48 -7.53 8.31
CA LYS A 57 14.91 -7.96 9.66
C LYS A 57 16.04 -7.12 10.25
N ASP A 58 16.81 -6.43 9.41
CA ASP A 58 17.89 -5.51 9.83
C ASP A 58 17.52 -4.01 9.71
N ILE A 59 16.34 -3.68 9.18
CA ILE A 59 15.90 -2.30 8.97
C ILE A 59 15.02 -1.84 10.15
N SER A 60 15.53 -0.92 10.98
CA SER A 60 14.74 -0.17 11.95
C SER A 60 13.89 0.87 11.22
N LEU A 61 12.60 0.56 11.03
CA LEU A 61 11.62 1.49 10.50
C LEU A 61 11.18 2.48 11.59
N SER A 62 11.43 3.78 11.38
CA SER A 62 10.72 4.86 12.06
C SER A 62 9.57 5.33 11.17
N PHE A 63 8.48 5.77 11.78
CA PHE A 63 7.33 6.27 11.04
C PHE A 63 7.06 7.72 11.43
N ILE A 64 6.91 8.59 10.44
CA ILE A 64 6.63 10.02 10.64
C ILE A 64 5.26 10.33 10.05
N ASP A 65 4.30 10.71 10.87
CA ASP A 65 3.01 11.21 10.37
C ASP A 65 3.03 12.74 10.32
N VAL A 66 3.57 13.29 9.24
CA VAL A 66 3.67 14.75 9.06
C VAL A 66 2.30 15.39 8.79
N PHE A 67 1.38 14.63 8.21
CA PHE A 67 0.13 15.15 7.65
C PHE A 67 -1.10 14.82 8.49
N GLU A 68 -0.97 14.11 9.60
CA GLU A 68 -2.06 13.63 10.46
C GLU A 68 -3.11 14.70 10.79
N ARG A 69 -2.65 15.94 11.00
CA ARG A 69 -3.49 17.07 11.45
C ARG A 69 -4.18 17.82 10.30
N TRP A 70 -3.90 17.47 9.05
CA TRP A 70 -4.30 18.23 7.87
C TRP A 70 -5.24 17.42 6.98
N TYR A 71 -6.53 17.78 6.95
CA TYR A 71 -7.53 17.09 6.14
C TYR A 71 -7.49 17.52 4.68
N LYS A 72 -7.51 16.55 3.75
CA LYS A 72 -7.49 16.78 2.29
C LYS A 72 -8.65 17.67 1.80
N SER A 73 -9.79 17.64 2.50
CA SER A 73 -10.99 18.39 2.12
C SER A 73 -10.94 19.88 2.48
N THR A 74 -10.11 20.26 3.46
CA THR A 74 -10.07 21.63 3.99
C THR A 74 -8.72 22.31 3.82
N THR A 75 -7.67 21.53 3.58
CA THR A 75 -6.31 22.04 3.47
C THR A 75 -5.98 22.33 2.01
N HIS A 76 -5.53 23.55 1.72
CA HIS A 76 -5.16 23.95 0.37
C HIS A 76 -3.90 23.21 -0.11
N ASN A 77 -3.84 22.81 -1.39
CA ASN A 77 -2.71 22.06 -1.96
C ASN A 77 -1.34 22.72 -1.74
N LEU A 78 -1.28 24.06 -1.77
CA LEU A 78 -0.04 24.80 -1.49
C LEU A 78 0.50 24.56 -0.08
N VAL A 79 -0.36 24.28 0.90
CA VAL A 79 0.07 23.96 2.27
C VAL A 79 0.78 22.61 2.28
N TYR A 80 0.21 21.59 1.62
CA TYR A 80 0.86 20.28 1.48
C TYR A 80 2.21 20.37 0.78
N GLN A 81 2.29 21.14 -0.31
CA GLN A 81 3.54 21.39 -1.02
C GLN A 81 4.57 22.09 -0.12
N SER A 82 4.17 23.14 0.59
CA SER A 82 5.07 23.88 1.48
C SER A 82 5.60 23.00 2.60
N MET A 83 4.74 22.17 3.17
CA MET A 83 5.10 21.22 4.21
C MET A 83 6.05 20.15 3.67
N PHE A 84 5.77 19.59 2.49
CA PHE A 84 6.68 18.65 1.83
C PHE A 84 8.07 19.24 1.65
N TYR A 85 8.19 20.46 1.12
CA TYR A 85 9.49 21.11 0.96
C TYR A 85 10.20 21.37 2.28
N TYR A 86 9.45 21.77 3.32
CA TYR A 86 10.00 21.96 4.67
C TYR A 86 10.63 20.66 5.20
N TYR A 87 9.91 19.53 5.16
CA TYR A 87 10.44 18.25 5.62
C TYR A 87 11.53 17.69 4.71
N ARG A 88 11.42 17.89 3.39
CA ARG A 88 12.49 17.53 2.45
C ARG A 88 13.79 18.26 2.78
N GLN A 89 13.72 19.51 3.25
CA GLN A 89 14.88 20.25 3.72
C GLN A 89 15.45 19.67 5.02
N GLN A 90 14.60 19.34 6.00
CA GLN A 90 15.03 18.72 7.26
C GLN A 90 15.74 17.38 7.02
N PHE A 91 15.23 16.58 6.09
CA PHE A 91 15.80 15.28 5.70
C PHE A 91 16.74 15.38 4.50
N SER A 92 17.38 16.53 4.27
CA SER A 92 18.24 16.73 3.10
C SER A 92 19.40 15.74 2.99
N GLY A 93 19.87 15.19 4.12
CA GLY A 93 20.89 14.12 4.17
C GLY A 93 20.36 12.69 3.93
N TYR A 94 19.05 12.52 3.75
CA TYR A 94 18.41 11.24 3.45
C TYR A 94 18.09 11.15 1.96
N GLU A 95 18.30 9.98 1.36
CA GLU A 95 17.89 9.68 0.00
C GLU A 95 16.35 9.56 -0.06
N PRO A 96 15.66 10.37 -0.88
CA PRO A 96 14.23 10.30 -1.02
C PRO A 96 13.81 9.12 -1.91
N VAL A 97 12.84 8.34 -1.45
CA VAL A 97 12.23 7.26 -2.20
C VAL A 97 10.74 7.51 -2.28
N PHE A 98 10.20 7.56 -3.49
CA PHE A 98 8.77 7.77 -3.71
C PHE A 98 8.13 6.46 -4.12
N THR A 99 7.01 6.13 -3.50
CA THR A 99 6.25 4.92 -3.79
C THR A 99 4.83 5.27 -4.21
N ASP A 100 4.29 4.52 -5.16
CA ASP A 100 2.90 4.66 -5.60
C ASP A 100 2.35 3.29 -6.01
N GLY A 101 1.16 2.95 -5.52
CA GLY A 101 0.43 1.74 -5.85
C GLY A 101 -0.90 2.06 -6.51
N SER A 102 -1.03 1.78 -7.81
CA SER A 102 -2.22 2.18 -8.57
C SER A 102 -3.10 1.00 -9.00
N LYS A 103 -4.40 1.28 -9.15
CA LYS A 103 -5.38 0.39 -9.80
C LYS A 103 -6.23 1.16 -10.81
N ALA A 104 -6.31 0.64 -12.02
CA ALA A 104 -7.20 1.12 -13.08
C ALA A 104 -7.86 -0.09 -13.76
N ASP A 105 -9.18 -0.24 -13.59
CA ASP A 105 -9.94 -1.41 -14.06
C ASP A 105 -9.28 -2.74 -13.65
N ASN A 106 -8.82 -3.51 -14.65
CA ASN A 106 -8.16 -4.81 -14.50
C ASN A 106 -6.61 -4.68 -14.46
N LEU A 107 -6.10 -3.46 -14.30
CA LEU A 107 -4.68 -3.17 -14.22
C LEU A 107 -4.35 -2.77 -12.78
N VAL A 108 -3.37 -3.45 -12.19
CA VAL A 108 -2.82 -3.10 -10.88
C VAL A 108 -1.32 -3.02 -11.04
N GLY A 109 -0.72 -1.94 -10.54
CA GLY A 109 0.69 -1.68 -10.70
C GLY A 109 1.30 -0.99 -9.51
N THR A 110 2.63 -1.05 -9.43
CA THR A 110 3.43 -0.35 -8.45
C THR A 110 4.54 0.41 -9.14
N ALA A 111 4.96 1.51 -8.53
CA ALA A 111 6.10 2.28 -8.96
C ALA A 111 6.90 2.73 -7.74
N VAL A 112 8.22 2.72 -7.90
CA VAL A 112 9.19 3.23 -6.94
C VAL A 112 10.18 4.09 -7.69
N VAL A 113 10.45 5.28 -7.17
CA VAL A 113 11.46 6.20 -7.71
C VAL A 113 12.50 6.44 -6.63
N ILE A 114 13.76 6.17 -6.94
CA ILE A 114 14.92 6.41 -6.07
C ILE A 114 16.10 6.87 -6.94
N ARG A 115 16.70 8.03 -6.62
CA ARG A 115 17.70 8.70 -7.49
C ARG A 115 17.20 8.81 -8.95
N ASN A 116 17.97 8.27 -9.90
CA ASN A 116 17.64 8.19 -11.32
C ASN A 116 17.10 6.79 -11.72
N SER A 117 16.70 5.97 -10.75
CA SER A 117 16.14 4.63 -10.99
C SER A 117 14.64 4.62 -10.75
N ILE A 118 13.93 3.93 -11.66
CA ILE A 118 12.51 3.64 -11.52
C ILE A 118 12.37 2.12 -11.49
N VAL A 119 11.72 1.61 -10.45
CA VAL A 119 11.31 0.21 -10.35
C VAL A 119 9.79 0.19 -10.46
N SER A 120 9.27 -0.54 -11.44
CA SER A 120 7.83 -0.72 -11.59
C SER A 120 7.48 -2.19 -11.69
N GLY A 121 6.32 -2.54 -11.15
CA GLY A 121 5.82 -3.90 -11.09
C GLY A 121 4.36 -3.95 -11.52
N ARG A 122 3.97 -5.09 -12.09
CA ARG A 122 2.56 -5.38 -12.38
C ARG A 122 2.07 -6.46 -11.43
N LEU A 123 0.94 -6.20 -10.80
CA LEU A 123 0.28 -7.14 -9.90
C LEU A 123 -0.92 -7.78 -10.59
N HIS A 124 -1.47 -8.80 -9.93
CA HIS A 124 -2.68 -9.45 -10.41
C HIS A 124 -3.86 -8.48 -10.40
N GLU A 125 -4.76 -8.55 -11.39
CA GLU A 125 -5.93 -7.66 -11.54
C GLU A 125 -6.89 -7.64 -10.32
N PHE A 126 -6.84 -8.69 -9.49
CA PHE A 126 -7.67 -8.85 -8.31
C PHE A 126 -7.07 -8.17 -7.06
N CYS A 127 -5.82 -7.73 -7.12
CA CYS A 127 -5.21 -6.94 -6.05
C CYS A 127 -5.96 -5.60 -5.89
N PHE A 128 -6.09 -5.13 -4.66
CA PHE A 128 -6.60 -3.78 -4.41
C PHE A 128 -5.51 -2.74 -4.46
N VAL A 129 -5.95 -1.48 -4.55
CA VAL A 129 -5.11 -0.31 -4.31
C VAL A 129 -4.32 -0.47 -3.01
N PHE A 130 -4.95 -0.87 -1.92
CA PHE A 130 -4.25 -1.10 -0.65
C PHE A 130 -3.07 -2.09 -0.77
N ILE A 131 -3.22 -3.16 -1.56
CA ILE A 131 -2.16 -4.15 -1.76
C ILE A 131 -1.05 -3.61 -2.66
N SER A 132 -1.40 -2.86 -3.72
CA SER A 132 -0.39 -2.22 -4.55
C SER A 132 0.43 -1.21 -3.75
N GLU A 133 -0.16 -0.49 -2.81
CA GLU A 133 0.57 0.46 -1.95
C GLU A 133 1.57 -0.26 -1.02
N ILE A 134 1.12 -1.32 -0.33
CA ILE A 134 2.01 -2.15 0.49
C ILE A 134 3.13 -2.74 -0.35
N TYR A 135 2.81 -3.23 -1.55
CA TYR A 135 3.79 -3.84 -2.43
C TYR A 135 4.77 -2.82 -3.04
N ALA A 136 4.35 -1.57 -3.24
CA ALA A 136 5.23 -0.48 -3.66
C ALA A 136 6.28 -0.18 -2.57
N ILE A 137 5.86 -0.11 -1.30
CA ILE A 137 6.77 0.02 -0.15
C ILE A 137 7.71 -1.19 -0.05
N TYR A 138 7.19 -2.41 -0.19
CA TYR A 138 8.01 -3.62 -0.22
C TYR A 138 9.05 -3.58 -1.36
N SER A 139 8.64 -3.20 -2.57
CA SER A 139 9.53 -3.07 -3.72
C SER A 139 10.64 -2.04 -3.47
N ALA A 140 10.32 -0.95 -2.77
CA ALA A 140 11.30 0.04 -2.35
C ALA A 140 12.33 -0.56 -1.38
N LEU A 141 11.87 -1.29 -0.35
CA LEU A 141 12.76 -1.94 0.61
C LEU A 141 13.69 -2.96 -0.04
N VAL A 142 13.19 -3.76 -0.99
CA VAL A 142 14.02 -4.69 -1.76
C VAL A 142 15.06 -3.92 -2.58
N LYS A 143 14.66 -2.83 -3.24
CA LYS A 143 15.60 -2.02 -4.04
C LYS A 143 16.68 -1.35 -3.18
N ILE A 144 16.32 -0.95 -1.97
CA ILE A 144 17.22 -0.38 -0.97
C ILE A 144 18.22 -1.44 -0.49
N ALA A 145 17.74 -2.64 -0.16
CA ALA A 145 18.59 -3.72 0.36
C ALA A 145 19.65 -4.19 -0.66
N ASP A 146 19.37 -4.05 -1.95
CA ASP A 146 20.29 -4.35 -3.06
C ASP A 146 21.30 -3.20 -3.33
N GLY A 147 21.12 -2.03 -2.72
CA GLY A 147 21.95 -0.86 -2.96
C GLY A 147 22.76 -0.40 -1.75
N ASP A 148 23.74 0.46 -2.02
CA ASP A 148 24.55 1.09 -0.99
C ASP A 148 23.94 2.46 -0.61
N TYR A 149 23.02 2.42 0.36
CA TYR A 149 22.30 3.58 0.86
C TYR A 149 22.47 3.69 2.38
N GLU A 150 22.99 4.84 2.86
CA GLU A 150 23.21 5.05 4.30
C GLU A 150 21.96 5.52 5.04
N ASN A 151 21.27 6.54 4.52
CA ASN A 151 20.10 7.16 5.14
C ASN A 151 18.99 7.31 4.11
N ILE A 152 17.79 6.79 4.41
CA ILE A 152 16.68 6.74 3.45
C ILE A 152 15.38 7.21 4.08
N ILE A 153 14.61 7.97 3.31
CA ILE A 153 13.24 8.35 3.63
C ILE A 153 12.30 7.90 2.52
N ILE A 154 11.30 7.09 2.86
CA ILE A 154 10.27 6.59 1.96
C ILE A 154 9.02 7.44 2.12
N TYR A 155 8.55 8.02 1.02
CA TYR A 155 7.30 8.77 0.93
C TYR A 155 6.20 7.88 0.33
N SER A 156 5.08 7.75 1.05
CA SER A 156 3.86 7.10 0.57
C SER A 156 2.65 7.96 0.93
N ASP A 157 1.73 8.16 0.00
CA ASP A 157 0.47 8.87 0.28
C ASP A 157 -0.64 7.94 0.83
N SER A 158 -0.31 6.66 1.03
CA SER A 158 -1.22 5.63 1.52
C SER A 158 -1.15 5.49 3.04
N LYS A 159 -1.97 6.30 3.73
CA LYS A 159 -2.13 6.23 5.19
C LYS A 159 -2.46 4.83 5.68
N SER A 160 -3.33 4.09 4.98
CA SER A 160 -3.71 2.73 5.35
C SER A 160 -2.52 1.76 5.25
N ALA A 161 -1.65 1.92 4.25
CA ALA A 161 -0.44 1.10 4.14
C ALA A 161 0.54 1.37 5.28
N ILE A 162 0.76 2.65 5.61
CA ILE A 162 1.61 3.08 6.73
C ILE A 162 1.08 2.53 8.07
N GLU A 163 -0.23 2.64 8.33
CA GLU A 163 -0.86 2.11 9.54
C GLU A 163 -0.73 0.58 9.65
N ALA A 164 -0.91 -0.13 8.54
CA ALA A 164 -0.74 -1.58 8.51
C ALA A 164 0.70 -1.98 8.86
N LEU A 165 1.71 -1.29 8.32
CA LEU A 165 3.12 -1.55 8.63
C LEU A 165 3.46 -1.24 10.10
N ARG A 166 2.94 -0.13 10.65
CA ARG A 166 3.08 0.21 12.08
C ARG A 166 2.55 -0.89 13.01
N SER A 167 1.45 -1.52 12.63
CA SER A 167 0.83 -2.58 13.43
C SER A 167 1.64 -3.87 13.49
N VAL A 168 2.55 -4.07 12.53
CA VAL A 168 3.33 -5.30 12.37
C VAL A 168 4.70 -5.20 13.02
N SER A 169 5.30 -4.01 13.18
CA SER A 169 6.71 -3.84 13.59
C SER A 169 7.00 -4.16 15.07
N PRO A 170 7.76 -5.23 15.38
CA PRO A 170 8.32 -5.47 16.72
C PRO A 170 9.86 -5.39 16.65
N PHE A 171 10.46 -4.52 17.46
CA PHE A 171 11.90 -4.45 17.74
C PHE A 171 12.86 -3.80 16.71
N LYS A 172 13.87 -3.10 17.26
CA LYS A 172 14.89 -2.27 16.60
C LYS A 172 16.17 -3.07 16.26
N PRO A 173 16.60 -3.10 14.98
CA PRO A 173 17.95 -3.47 14.51
C PRO A 173 18.77 -2.24 14.02
N PRO A 174 20.03 -2.41 13.53
CA PRO A 174 21.05 -1.34 13.52
C PRO A 174 20.96 -0.27 12.41
N TYR A 175 20.06 -0.37 11.42
CA TYR A 175 19.93 0.63 10.32
C TYR A 175 18.62 1.41 10.41
N SER A 176 18.62 2.74 10.26
CA SER A 176 17.40 3.58 10.35
C SER A 176 16.82 3.91 8.97
N ALA A 177 15.58 3.50 8.71
CA ALA A 177 14.79 3.96 7.57
C ALA A 177 13.52 4.65 8.07
N GLU A 178 13.15 5.78 7.48
CA GLU A 178 11.97 6.53 7.90
C GLU A 178 10.87 6.47 6.84
N VAL A 179 9.65 6.14 7.24
CA VAL A 179 8.47 6.11 6.35
C VAL A 179 7.55 7.28 6.70
N CYS A 180 7.29 8.14 5.72
CA CYS A 180 6.58 9.40 5.85
C CYS A 180 5.34 9.47 4.95
#